data_AF-A0A7W4FMI6-F1
#
_entry.id   AF-A0A7W4FMI6-F1
#
_cell.length_a   1.000
_cell.length_b   1.000
_cell.length_c   1.000
_cell.angle_alpha   90.00
_cell.angle_beta   90.00
_cell.angle_gamma   90.00
#
_symmetry.space_group_name_H-M   'P 1'
#
loop_
_entity.id
_entity.type
_entity.pdbx_description
1 polymer ?
#
loop_
_entity_poly.entity_id
_entity_poly.type
_entity_poly.pdbx_seq_one_letter_code
_entity_poly.pdbx_strand_id
1 'polypeptide(L)'
;MSHMNNLLICSLIILLVSCTTIKNVSDSSQFEGDIGIKYLEKNAFICTVDNNAMFTKGLPVNELYENHGFKSCPRGMDVASLLKGAEIKVSEASHSSHFGLVSYTDHWYFVGSADIGGKMVSFYYYLGLTTDGKPPVNYKNNLLWH
;
A
#
# COMPACT_ATOMS: atom_id res chain seq x y z
N MET A 1 30.25 -1.85 39.58
CA MET A 1 29.12 -0.94 39.26
C MET A 1 28.89 -0.72 37.76
N SER A 2 29.87 -0.82 36.85
CA SER A 2 29.60 -0.63 35.40
C SER A 2 28.82 -1.77 34.73
N HIS A 3 28.94 -2.99 35.24
CA HIS A 3 28.28 -4.18 34.65
C HIS A 3 26.74 -4.16 34.77
N MET A 4 26.21 -3.55 35.83
CA MET A 4 24.77 -3.44 36.09
C MET A 4 24.11 -2.35 35.22
N ASN A 5 24.85 -1.28 34.92
CA ASN A 5 24.41 -0.23 34.00
C ASN A 5 24.31 -0.72 32.55
N ASN A 6 25.26 -1.55 32.09
CA ASN A 6 25.21 -2.10 30.73
C ASN A 6 24.06 -3.09 30.53
N LEU A 7 23.71 -3.89 31.54
CA LEU A 7 22.55 -4.78 31.50
C LEU A 7 21.24 -3.98 31.45
N LEU A 8 21.12 -2.90 32.25
CA LEU A 8 19.98 -1.99 32.22
C LEU A 8 19.81 -1.30 30.86
N ILE A 9 20.91 -0.81 30.26
CA ILE A 9 20.92 -0.20 28.93
C ILE A 9 20.53 -1.24 27.85
N CYS A 10 21.06 -2.46 27.89
CA CYS A 10 20.66 -3.53 26.98
C CYS A 10 19.19 -3.92 27.14
N SER A 11 18.67 -4.00 28.37
CA SER A 11 17.24 -4.27 28.60
C SER A 11 16.33 -3.11 28.19
N LEU A 12 16.80 -1.85 28.29
CA LEU A 12 16.08 -0.70 27.75
C LEU A 12 16.04 -0.73 26.22
N ILE A 13 17.11 -1.21 25.58
CA ILE A 13 17.21 -1.36 24.12
C ILE A 13 16.31 -2.51 23.60
N ILE A 14 16.14 -3.58 24.36
CA ILE A 14 15.27 -4.72 23.99
C ILE A 14 13.77 -4.35 24.04
N LEU A 15 13.38 -3.30 24.78
CA LEU A 15 12.00 -2.78 24.80
C LEU A 15 11.66 -1.88 23.61
N LEU A 16 12.62 -1.65 22.70
CA LEU A 16 12.45 -0.82 21.51
C LEU A 16 11.89 -1.63 20.35
N VAL A 17 10.82 -2.37 20.62
CA VAL A 17 10.13 -3.19 19.62
C VAL A 17 9.44 -2.24 18.66
N SER A 18 9.80 -2.32 17.38
CA SER A 18 9.07 -1.59 16.36
C SER A 18 7.68 -2.22 16.17
N CYS A 19 6.65 -1.39 16.18
CA CYS A 19 5.28 -1.84 16.06
C CYS A 19 4.70 -1.39 14.73
N THR A 20 4.08 -2.31 13.98
CA THR A 20 3.27 -1.95 12.82
C THR A 20 1.82 -2.21 13.12
N THR A 21 0.98 -1.21 12.90
CA THR A 21 -0.47 -1.33 12.96
C THR A 21 -1.04 -1.10 11.57
N ILE A 22 -1.97 -1.97 11.16
CA ILE A 22 -2.69 -1.84 9.88
C ILE A 22 -4.17 -1.60 10.21
N LYS A 23 -4.76 -0.59 9.57
CA LYS A 23 -6.16 -0.19 9.77
C LYS A 23 -6.85 -0.02 8.43
N ASN A 24 -8.06 -0.55 8.32
CA ASN A 24 -8.98 -0.16 7.27
C ASN A 24 -9.56 1.23 7.63
N VAL A 25 -9.42 2.18 6.71
CA VAL A 25 -9.81 3.59 6.86
C VAL A 25 -10.80 4.02 5.79
N SER A 26 -11.47 3.06 5.14
CA SER A 26 -12.39 3.29 4.01
C SER A 26 -13.54 4.23 4.35
N ASP A 27 -14.01 4.22 5.60
CA ASP A 27 -15.13 5.04 6.08
C ASP A 27 -14.72 6.49 6.42
N SER A 28 -13.44 6.85 6.25
CA SER A 28 -12.98 8.23 6.44
C SER A 28 -13.48 9.13 5.31
N SER A 29 -13.99 10.31 5.66
CA SER A 29 -14.40 11.37 4.70
C SER A 29 -13.36 11.69 3.62
N GLN A 30 -12.07 11.45 3.89
CA GLN A 30 -10.99 11.67 2.93
C GLN A 30 -10.98 10.69 1.75
N PHE A 31 -11.61 9.53 1.91
CA PHE A 31 -11.75 8.47 0.89
C PHE A 31 -13.19 8.34 0.38
N GLU A 32 -14.06 9.30 0.74
CA GLU A 32 -15.43 9.32 0.27
C GLU A 32 -15.45 9.41 -1.27
N GLY A 33 -16.18 8.48 -1.89
CA GLY A 33 -16.25 8.35 -3.33
C GLY A 33 -15.09 7.59 -3.97
N ASP A 34 -14.03 7.23 -3.25
CA ASP A 34 -12.89 6.49 -3.82
C ASP A 34 -13.10 4.96 -3.80
N ILE A 35 -13.98 4.47 -2.93
CA ILE A 35 -14.38 3.06 -2.82
C ILE A 35 -15.49 2.72 -3.81
N GLY A 36 -15.41 1.54 -4.43
CA GLY A 36 -16.43 1.02 -5.34
C GLY A 36 -15.87 0.67 -6.72
N ILE A 37 -16.75 0.63 -7.71
CA ILE A 37 -16.38 0.37 -9.10
C ILE A 37 -15.75 1.63 -9.69
N LYS A 38 -14.60 1.45 -10.35
CA LYS A 38 -13.79 2.50 -10.96
C LYS A 38 -13.37 2.08 -12.37
N TYR A 39 -13.12 3.08 -13.21
CA TYR A 39 -12.63 2.86 -14.56
C TYR A 39 -11.27 3.53 -14.70
N LEU A 40 -10.30 2.80 -15.24
CA LEU A 40 -8.96 3.34 -15.42
C LEU A 40 -8.95 4.47 -16.45
N GLU A 41 -8.27 5.56 -16.14
CA GLU A 41 -8.01 6.65 -17.09
C GLU A 41 -6.69 6.50 -17.84
N LYS A 42 -5.85 5.58 -17.36
CA LYS A 42 -4.52 5.28 -17.88
C LYS A 42 -4.34 3.78 -18.05
N ASN A 43 -3.42 3.37 -18.91
CA ASN A 43 -3.02 1.97 -18.96
C ASN A 43 -2.28 1.61 -17.68
N ALA A 44 -2.43 0.37 -17.22
CA ALA A 44 -1.82 -0.12 -16.00
C ALA A 44 -1.36 -1.57 -16.15
N PHE A 45 -0.49 -2.01 -15.24
CA PHE A 45 -0.14 -3.41 -15.05
C PHE A 45 -0.56 -3.87 -13.67
N ILE A 46 -0.97 -5.14 -13.57
CA ILE A 46 -0.98 -5.86 -12.31
C ILE A 46 0.28 -6.73 -12.29
N CYS A 47 1.09 -6.55 -11.25
CA CYS A 47 2.39 -7.18 -11.11
C CYS A 47 2.48 -7.95 -9.79
N THR A 48 2.93 -9.21 -9.82
CA THR A 48 3.24 -9.95 -8.60
C THR A 48 4.52 -9.40 -8.00
N VAL A 49 4.47 -8.97 -6.74
CA VAL A 49 5.61 -8.38 -6.02
C VAL A 49 5.89 -9.15 -4.74
N ASP A 50 7.17 -9.32 -4.41
CA ASP A 50 7.58 -9.93 -3.15
C ASP A 50 7.31 -8.97 -1.98
N ASN A 51 6.12 -9.10 -1.38
CA ASN A 51 5.65 -8.31 -0.24
C ASN A 51 6.26 -8.76 1.10
N ASN A 52 7.58 -8.76 1.19
CA ASN A 52 8.30 -9.09 2.42
C ASN A 52 8.48 -7.88 3.34
N ALA A 53 8.07 -6.68 2.90
CA ALA A 53 8.17 -5.47 3.69
C ALA A 53 7.11 -5.46 4.81
N MET A 54 7.50 -4.96 5.99
CA MET A 54 6.62 -4.95 7.17
C MET A 54 5.34 -4.13 6.94
N PHE A 55 5.40 -3.07 6.13
CA PHE A 55 4.27 -2.19 5.83
C PHE A 55 3.32 -2.72 4.74
N THR A 56 3.73 -3.70 3.93
CA THR A 56 2.87 -4.38 2.94
C THR A 56 2.27 -5.69 3.45
N LYS A 57 2.52 -6.04 4.72
CA LYS A 57 1.95 -7.23 5.35
C LYS A 57 0.43 -7.20 5.26
N GLY A 58 -0.18 -8.28 4.77
CA GLY A 58 -1.64 -8.40 4.65
C GLY A 58 -2.25 -7.76 3.41
N LEU A 59 -1.47 -7.01 2.61
CA LEU A 59 -1.90 -6.58 1.28
C LEU A 59 -1.88 -7.77 0.29
N PRO A 60 -2.68 -7.72 -0.79
CA PRO A 60 -2.55 -8.65 -1.90
C PRO A 60 -1.11 -8.76 -2.42
N VAL A 61 -0.74 -9.93 -2.94
CA VAL A 61 0.59 -10.17 -3.53
C VAL A 61 0.82 -9.47 -4.87
N ASN A 62 -0.22 -8.83 -5.41
CA ASN A 62 -0.12 -8.08 -6.65
C ASN A 62 -0.26 -6.58 -6.39
N GLU A 63 0.53 -5.80 -7.10
CA GLU A 63 0.47 -4.34 -7.11
C GLU A 63 0.00 -3.83 -8.47
N LEU A 64 -0.82 -2.78 -8.45
CA LEU A 64 -1.27 -2.06 -9.64
C LEU A 64 -0.30 -0.90 -9.92
N TYR A 65 0.29 -0.89 -11.11
CA TYR A 65 1.24 0.14 -11.55
C TYR A 65 0.72 0.89 -12.78
N GLU A 66 0.95 2.19 -12.85
CA GLU A 66 0.76 2.94 -14.10
C GLU A 66 1.71 2.40 -15.18
N ASN A 67 1.19 2.16 -16.38
CA ASN A 67 2.02 1.83 -17.52
C ASN A 67 2.47 3.11 -18.25
N HIS A 68 3.74 3.49 -18.03
CA HIS A 68 4.39 4.60 -18.72
C HIS A 68 5.04 4.22 -20.07
N GLY A 69 4.47 3.26 -20.80
CA GLY A 69 5.00 2.76 -22.07
C GLY A 69 5.95 1.56 -21.94
N PHE A 70 5.95 0.89 -20.79
CA PHE A 70 6.68 -0.36 -20.61
C PHE A 70 5.98 -1.51 -21.34
N LYS A 71 6.77 -2.52 -21.71
CA LYS A 71 6.26 -3.75 -22.35
C LYS A 71 5.76 -4.79 -21.34
N SER A 72 6.22 -4.69 -20.11
CA SER A 72 5.97 -5.60 -18.99
C SER A 72 6.06 -4.83 -17.67
N CYS A 73 5.73 -5.50 -16.59
CA CYS A 73 5.82 -5.03 -15.22
C CYS A 73 7.20 -4.42 -14.93
N PRO A 74 7.24 -3.19 -14.38
CA PRO A 74 8.49 -2.54 -14.03
C PRO A 74 9.17 -3.20 -12.82
N ARG A 75 8.40 -3.93 -12.00
CA ARG A 75 8.87 -4.72 -10.87
C ARG A 75 8.07 -6.01 -10.77
N GLY A 76 8.75 -7.08 -10.38
CA GLY A 76 8.10 -8.36 -10.16
C GLY A 76 7.73 -9.08 -11.46
N MET A 77 6.68 -9.90 -11.43
CA MET A 77 6.23 -10.70 -12.58
C MET A 77 4.92 -10.17 -13.16
N ASP A 78 4.77 -10.31 -14.49
CA ASP A 78 3.54 -9.97 -15.20
C ASP A 78 2.35 -10.84 -14.76
N VAL A 79 1.25 -10.19 -14.36
CA VAL A 79 -0.03 -10.87 -14.12
C VAL A 79 -1.05 -10.47 -15.17
N ALA A 80 -1.23 -9.17 -15.37
CA ALA A 80 -2.18 -8.65 -16.35
C ALA A 80 -1.79 -7.25 -16.82
N SER A 81 -2.19 -6.94 -18.06
CA SER A 81 -2.16 -5.59 -18.62
C SER A 81 -3.58 -5.06 -18.69
N LEU A 82 -3.83 -3.94 -18.04
CA LEU A 82 -5.12 -3.25 -18.07
C LEU A 82 -5.03 -2.04 -18.99
N LEU A 83 -5.96 -1.95 -19.93
CA LEU A 83 -6.06 -0.77 -20.79
C LEU A 83 -6.89 0.32 -20.10
N LYS A 84 -6.68 1.56 -20.53
CA LYS A 84 -7.60 2.67 -20.23
C LYS A 84 -9.04 2.23 -20.51
N GLY A 85 -9.94 2.51 -19.57
CA GLY A 85 -11.34 2.12 -19.57
C GLY A 85 -11.61 0.77 -18.91
N ALA A 86 -10.59 0.00 -18.54
CA ALA A 86 -10.78 -1.24 -17.79
C ALA A 86 -11.46 -0.96 -16.44
N GLU A 87 -12.41 -1.82 -16.09
CA GLU A 87 -13.09 -1.79 -14.80
C GLU A 87 -12.21 -2.40 -13.72
N ILE A 88 -12.14 -1.73 -12.57
CA ILE A 88 -11.57 -2.24 -11.34
C ILE A 88 -12.58 -2.00 -10.21
N LYS A 89 -12.47 -2.78 -9.14
CA LYS A 89 -13.19 -2.54 -7.90
C LYS A 89 -12.20 -2.19 -6.80
N VAL A 90 -12.28 -0.98 -6.27
CA VAL A 90 -11.59 -0.58 -5.04
C VAL A 90 -12.47 -0.99 -3.86
N SER A 91 -11.96 -1.84 -2.98
CA SER A 91 -12.73 -2.39 -1.85
C SER A 91 -12.33 -1.80 -0.51
N GLU A 92 -11.10 -1.31 -0.36
CA GLU A 92 -10.60 -0.81 0.91
C GLU A 92 -9.55 0.30 0.69
N ALA A 93 -9.59 1.31 1.56
CA ALA A 93 -8.45 2.17 1.85
C ALA A 93 -7.74 1.64 3.11
N SER A 94 -6.44 1.36 3.02
CA SER A 94 -5.66 0.76 4.09
C SER A 94 -4.54 1.69 4.54
N HIS A 95 -4.36 1.79 5.85
CA HIS A 95 -3.37 2.63 6.51
C HIS A 95 -2.45 1.76 7.38
N SER A 96 -1.17 1.73 7.04
CA SER A 96 -0.13 0.98 7.75
C SER A 96 0.81 1.96 8.45
N SER A 97 0.70 2.06 9.76
CA SER A 97 1.58 2.89 10.61
C SER A 97 2.69 2.04 11.19
N HIS A 98 3.93 2.47 11.02
CA HIS A 98 5.10 1.87 11.63
C HIS A 98 5.73 2.83 12.64
N PHE A 99 5.82 2.38 13.90
CA PHE A 99 6.49 3.08 14.98
C PHE A 99 7.82 2.40 15.25
N GLY A 100 8.89 3.07 14.86
CA GLY A 100 10.25 2.74 15.24
C GLY A 100 10.73 3.60 16.41
N LEU A 101 11.98 3.37 16.78
CA LEU A 101 12.68 4.02 17.88
C LEU A 101 12.75 5.55 17.78
N VAL A 102 13.02 6.03 16.58
CA VAL A 102 13.25 7.44 16.25
C VAL A 102 12.50 7.85 14.98
N SER A 103 11.61 6.97 14.49
CA SER A 103 10.92 7.14 13.23
C SER A 103 9.48 6.70 13.34
N TYR A 104 8.60 7.45 12.70
CA TYR A 104 7.20 7.12 12.52
C TYR A 104 6.88 7.31 11.05
N THR A 105 6.33 6.28 10.41
CA THR A 105 5.97 6.32 9.00
C THR A 105 4.59 5.74 8.79
N ASP A 106 3.80 6.43 7.97
CA ASP A 106 2.47 6.02 7.55
C ASP A 106 2.51 5.68 6.07
N HIS A 107 2.06 4.49 5.73
CA HIS A 107 1.91 4.05 4.35
C HIS A 107 0.43 3.85 4.03
N TRP A 108 0.03 4.36 2.87
CA TRP A 108 -1.36 4.41 2.46
C TRP A 108 -1.56 3.62 1.18
N TYR A 109 -2.64 2.86 1.13
CA TYR A 109 -2.94 1.97 0.03
C TYR A 109 -4.42 1.99 -0.32
N PHE A 110 -4.73 1.78 -1.58
CA PHE A 110 -6.00 1.17 -1.95
C PHE A 110 -5.81 -0.33 -2.16
N VAL A 111 -6.80 -1.11 -1.74
CA VAL A 111 -6.89 -2.55 -2.05
C VAL A 111 -8.10 -2.74 -2.94
N GLY A 112 -7.93 -3.54 -3.99
CA GLY A 112 -8.96 -3.75 -4.99
C GLY A 112 -8.80 -5.05 -5.74
N SER A 113 -9.59 -5.18 -6.80
CA SER A 113 -9.56 -6.32 -7.69
C SER A 113 -10.00 -5.96 -9.11
N ALA A 114 -9.56 -6.75 -10.08
CA ALA A 114 -10.00 -6.65 -11.47
C ALA A 114 -10.37 -8.05 -11.98
N ASP A 115 -11.35 -8.13 -12.88
CA ASP A 115 -11.66 -9.36 -13.60
C ASP A 115 -10.75 -9.47 -14.83
N ILE A 116 -9.88 -10.48 -14.83
CA ILE A 116 -8.97 -10.79 -15.93
C ILE A 116 -9.40 -12.11 -16.56
N GLY A 117 -10.25 -12.02 -17.60
CA GLY A 117 -10.67 -13.20 -18.36
C GLY A 117 -11.50 -14.20 -17.55
N GLY A 118 -12.38 -13.71 -16.66
CA GLY A 118 -13.23 -14.52 -15.78
C GLY A 118 -12.59 -14.88 -14.44
N LYS A 119 -11.37 -14.40 -14.18
CA LYS A 119 -10.66 -14.61 -12.92
C LYS A 119 -10.48 -13.29 -12.20
N MET A 120 -11.02 -13.22 -10.98
CA MET A 120 -10.78 -12.08 -10.09
C MET A 120 -9.32 -12.10 -9.60
N VAL A 121 -8.60 -11.02 -9.88
CA VAL A 121 -7.23 -10.78 -9.43
C VAL A 121 -7.23 -9.61 -8.45
N SER A 122 -6.89 -9.88 -7.19
CA SER A 122 -6.72 -8.86 -6.17
C SER A 122 -5.39 -8.11 -6.33
N PHE A 123 -5.40 -6.81 -6.08
CA PHE A 123 -4.20 -5.97 -6.10
C PHE A 123 -4.25 -4.92 -4.97
N TYR A 124 -3.10 -4.32 -4.66
CA TYR A 124 -3.04 -3.03 -3.97
C TYR A 124 -2.48 -1.94 -4.90
N TYR A 125 -2.78 -0.68 -4.58
CA TYR A 125 -2.24 0.50 -5.23
C TYR A 125 -1.67 1.43 -4.15
N TYR A 126 -0.39 1.77 -4.25
CA TYR A 126 0.31 2.56 -3.25
C TYR A 126 0.05 4.07 -3.43
N LEU A 127 -0.50 4.70 -2.39
CA LEU A 127 -0.85 6.14 -2.40
C LEU A 127 0.32 7.02 -1.98
N GLY A 128 1.22 6.49 -1.15
CA GLY A 128 2.41 7.21 -0.69
C GLY A 128 2.69 7.06 0.79
N LEU A 129 3.73 7.78 1.22
CA LEU A 129 4.22 7.82 2.60
C LEU A 129 3.95 9.19 3.22
N THR A 130 3.51 9.20 4.48
CA THR A 130 3.42 10.38 5.33
C THR A 130 3.98 10.08 6.72
N THR A 131 3.98 11.07 7.62
CA THR A 131 4.51 10.96 8.99
C THR A 131 3.63 11.71 9.99
N ASP A 132 2.39 12.06 9.62
CA ASP A 132 1.49 12.92 10.37
C ASP A 132 0.11 12.28 10.63
N GLY A 133 -0.04 10.98 10.33
CA GLY A 133 -1.28 10.24 10.49
C GLY A 133 -2.36 10.59 9.47
N LYS A 134 -2.03 11.34 8.41
CA LYS A 134 -2.96 11.73 7.34
C LYS A 134 -2.49 11.20 5.99
N PRO A 135 -3.40 10.91 5.05
CA PRO A 135 -3.02 10.50 3.71
C PRO A 135 -2.33 11.65 2.94
N PRO A 136 -1.55 11.35 1.90
CA PRO A 136 -0.88 12.37 1.11
C PRO A 136 -1.87 13.37 0.50
N VAL A 137 -1.67 14.67 0.72
CA VAL A 137 -2.63 15.74 0.34
C VAL A 137 -3.06 15.70 -1.13
N ASN A 138 -2.17 15.24 -2.03
CA ASN A 138 -2.39 15.22 -3.47
C ASN A 138 -2.53 13.81 -4.05
N TYR A 139 -2.86 12.78 -3.24
CA TYR A 139 -2.94 11.41 -3.75
C TYR A 139 -3.93 11.27 -4.92
N LYS A 140 -5.02 12.05 -4.91
CA LYS A 140 -6.05 12.06 -5.96
C LYS A 140 -5.51 12.43 -7.34
N ASN A 141 -4.44 13.24 -7.41
CA ASN A 141 -3.81 13.63 -8.68
C ASN A 141 -3.00 12.50 -9.32
N ASN A 142 -2.62 11.50 -8.52
CA ASN A 142 -1.80 10.38 -8.96
C ASN A 142 -2.62 9.13 -9.24
N LEU A 143 -3.91 9.11 -8.86
CA LEU A 143 -4.78 7.96 -9.10
C LEU A 143 -4.85 7.62 -10.59
N LEU A 144 -5.00 6.33 -10.84
CA LEU A 144 -5.19 5.82 -12.20
C LEU A 144 -6.65 5.86 -12.62
N TRP A 145 -7.53 6.37 -11.76
CA TRP A 145 -8.98 6.46 -11.91
C TRP A 145 -9.52 7.70 -11.18
N HIS A 146 -10.78 8.04 -11.45
CA HIS A 146 -11.57 9.01 -10.71
C HIS A 146 -12.84 8.37 -10.14
#